data_AF-A0A5C6DCS6-F1
#
_entry.id   AF-A0A5C6DCS6-F1
#
_cell.length_a   1.000
_cell.length_b   1.000
_cell.length_c   1.000
_cell.angle_alpha   90.00
_cell.angle_beta   90.00
_cell.angle_gamma   90.00
#
_symmetry.space_group_name_H-M   'P 1'
#
loop_
_entity.id
_entity.type
_entity.pdbx_description
1 polymer ?
#
loop_
_entity_poly.entity_id
_entity_poly.type
_entity_poly.pdbx_seq_one_letter_code
_entity_poly.pdbx_strand_id
1 'polypeptide(L)'
;MSIMTTNYRSLIVFLLVLVTTPVIAENKNETQQDRDTRMAWWREAKFGMFVHWGIYSTTGGLYKGNKLPNSAEWMMNKGRIPIAEYEQYAAQFNPAAFHADEFVGLAKQAGMKYLVITAKHHDGFSMFGSQCSPYNVVDATPFGRDIMKELADACQKQGIRFGFYYSQAQDWHHPGGMGNSWDKTIQRVSTDEYVMQKAVPEVRQLLTDYGPIGIFWWDTPRAMSQESFDSLHSLTKLQTNVITNDRLGEDYPGDYKTYERQIPAQAPVGKDWEVCMPISGSWGYKIGDDDFKSSTTLIRNLIDIASKGGNYLLNVSPTGDGTLLPPAVERLKAIGAWMSVNSESIYGTQASPFIDLEWGRCTSKRTDNGTVLYLHVFDWPTDGKLVVPGLKNEVQQASLLAGGQSLQAESTAEGVIISVPSVAPDEVASVVVVEVAGKLEIEANLPTVNRDGSVVLSANKAYIHNNEGSRQARIQVHDDTPHIGYWTDPEAFVEWTFQTTQPGEYEVQAILSVESPRTRFAFGLPGQPMSVEIESTGGYGNYVKKTLGKIRIDRSGEYTFRVKPDPDGWQPMNLRQLELRLR
;
A
#
# COMPACT_ATOMS: atom_id res chain seq x y z
N MET A 1 -1.38 86.63 -37.51
CA MET A 1 -0.97 85.77 -38.65
C MET A 1 -1.22 84.33 -38.23
N SER A 2 -1.94 83.59 -39.07
CA SER A 2 -2.74 82.38 -38.81
C SER A 2 -2.22 81.36 -37.79
N ILE A 3 -3.14 80.97 -36.91
CA ILE A 3 -3.15 79.71 -36.16
C ILE A 3 -3.55 78.62 -37.16
N MET A 4 -2.65 77.65 -37.41
CA MET A 4 -2.96 76.44 -38.17
C MET A 4 -3.36 75.33 -37.21
N THR A 5 -4.61 74.89 -37.34
CA THR A 5 -5.17 73.66 -36.80
C THR A 5 -4.62 72.46 -37.58
N THR A 6 -4.30 71.36 -36.89
CA THR A 6 -4.19 70.06 -37.55
C THR A 6 -4.69 68.94 -36.63
N ASN A 7 -5.47 68.07 -37.25
CA ASN A 7 -6.38 67.08 -36.70
C ASN A 7 -5.72 65.80 -36.17
N TYR A 8 -6.46 65.18 -35.26
CA TYR A 8 -6.31 63.85 -34.67
C TYR A 8 -6.14 62.71 -35.67
N ARG A 9 -5.24 61.78 -35.36
CA ARG A 9 -5.39 60.34 -35.66
C ARG A 9 -4.98 59.54 -34.42
N SER A 10 -5.98 58.95 -33.78
CA SER A 10 -5.85 58.02 -32.67
C SER A 10 -5.11 56.76 -33.10
N LEU A 11 -4.02 56.42 -32.40
CA LEU A 11 -3.42 55.09 -32.44
C LEU A 11 -3.63 54.47 -31.05
N ILE A 12 -4.66 53.63 -30.93
CA ILE A 12 -4.86 52.79 -29.74
C ILE A 12 -3.82 51.67 -29.82
N VAL A 13 -2.77 51.78 -29.02
CA VAL A 13 -1.85 50.66 -28.76
C VAL A 13 -2.48 49.83 -27.64
N PHE A 14 -3.04 48.67 -27.99
CA PHE A 14 -3.39 47.64 -27.02
C PHE A 14 -2.08 47.07 -26.46
N LEU A 15 -1.70 47.51 -25.26
CA LEU A 15 -0.61 46.90 -24.51
C LEU A 15 -1.15 45.56 -23.97
N LEU A 16 -0.86 44.46 -24.66
CA LEU A 16 -1.15 43.11 -24.19
C LEU A 16 -0.20 42.84 -23.00
N VAL A 17 -0.67 43.08 -21.77
CA VAL A 17 0.02 42.60 -20.57
C VAL A 17 -0.16 41.09 -20.55
N LEU A 18 0.84 40.37 -21.04
CA LEU A 18 1.00 38.94 -20.78
C LEU A 18 1.20 38.78 -19.27
N VAL A 19 0.12 38.47 -18.57
CA VAL A 19 0.18 37.91 -17.22
C VAL A 19 0.80 36.53 -17.37
N THR A 20 2.11 36.44 -17.22
CA THR A 20 2.79 35.15 -17.05
C THR A 20 2.37 34.60 -15.69
N THR A 21 1.45 33.64 -15.71
CA THR A 21 1.25 32.76 -14.57
C THR A 21 2.60 32.10 -14.25
N PRO A 22 3.01 31.98 -12.97
CA PRO A 22 4.15 31.17 -12.62
C PRO A 22 3.81 29.72 -13.01
N VAL A 23 4.47 29.24 -14.06
CA VAL A 23 4.52 27.83 -14.39
C VAL A 23 5.27 27.18 -13.24
N ILE A 24 4.55 26.37 -12.45
CA ILE A 24 5.16 25.40 -11.55
C ILE A 24 6.08 24.54 -12.41
N ALA A 25 7.38 24.60 -12.15
CA ALA A 25 8.34 23.70 -12.74
C ALA A 25 8.17 22.32 -12.09
N GLU A 26 7.15 21.56 -12.52
CA GLU A 26 7.17 20.11 -12.44
C GLU A 26 8.50 19.61 -13.04
N ASN A 27 9.08 18.55 -12.46
CA ASN A 27 10.28 17.88 -12.94
C ASN A 27 10.13 17.49 -14.43
N LYS A 28 10.50 18.38 -15.35
CA LYS A 28 10.47 18.16 -16.79
C LYS A 28 11.69 17.38 -17.34
N ASN A 29 12.53 16.81 -16.48
CA ASN A 29 13.82 16.25 -16.93
C ASN A 29 14.03 14.75 -16.72
N GLU A 30 13.12 14.01 -16.07
CA GLU A 30 13.21 12.54 -16.04
C GLU A 30 12.26 11.96 -17.09
N THR A 31 12.79 11.17 -18.03
CA THR A 31 11.94 10.44 -18.97
C THR A 31 11.33 9.21 -18.30
N GLN A 32 10.26 8.65 -18.86
CA GLN A 32 9.68 7.40 -18.36
C GLN A 32 10.73 6.26 -18.32
N GLN A 33 11.64 6.21 -19.29
CA GLN A 33 12.70 5.21 -19.35
C GLN A 33 13.75 5.39 -18.23
N ASP A 34 14.11 6.64 -17.92
CA ASP A 34 15.02 6.93 -16.81
C ASP A 34 14.39 6.54 -15.48
N ARG A 35 13.12 6.90 -15.28
CA ARG A 35 12.34 6.50 -14.10
C ARG A 35 12.25 4.98 -13.98
N ASP A 36 11.96 4.28 -15.07
CA ASP A 36 11.86 2.82 -15.06
C ASP A 36 13.20 2.16 -14.74
N THR A 37 14.31 2.74 -15.21
CA THR A 37 15.67 2.29 -14.86
C THR A 37 15.96 2.50 -13.38
N ARG A 38 15.63 3.67 -12.83
CA ARG A 38 15.82 4.00 -11.40
C ARG A 38 14.95 3.12 -10.50
N MET A 39 13.70 2.87 -10.88
CA MET A 39 12.73 2.06 -10.13
C MET A 39 12.92 0.54 -10.28
N ALA A 40 13.73 0.07 -11.24
CA ALA A 40 13.86 -1.35 -11.57
C ALA A 40 14.24 -2.20 -10.36
N TRP A 41 15.27 -1.80 -9.60
CA TRP A 41 15.73 -2.55 -8.43
C TRP A 41 14.64 -2.65 -7.36
N TRP A 42 13.83 -1.59 -7.20
CA TRP A 42 12.80 -1.51 -6.17
C TRP A 42 11.62 -2.41 -6.54
N ARG A 43 11.22 -2.41 -7.82
CA ARG A 43 10.20 -3.32 -8.34
C ARG A 43 10.62 -4.79 -8.27
N GLU A 44 11.91 -5.07 -8.42
CA GLU A 44 12.50 -6.40 -8.26
C GLU A 44 12.51 -6.85 -6.79
N ALA A 45 12.82 -5.92 -5.87
CA ALA A 45 13.03 -6.20 -4.46
C ALA A 45 11.85 -6.86 -3.75
N LYS A 46 10.62 -6.35 -3.99
CA LYS A 46 9.33 -6.75 -3.37
C LYS A 46 9.23 -6.72 -1.85
N PHE A 47 10.33 -6.85 -1.11
CA PHE A 47 10.32 -7.06 0.33
C PHE A 47 11.46 -6.31 1.02
N GLY A 48 11.10 -5.51 2.02
CA GLY A 48 12.04 -4.68 2.79
C GLY A 48 11.76 -4.71 4.29
N MET A 49 12.75 -4.30 5.06
CA MET A 49 12.67 -4.08 6.50
C MET A 49 12.37 -2.62 6.79
N PHE A 50 11.34 -2.34 7.58
CA PHE A 50 11.21 -1.07 8.27
C PHE A 50 11.76 -1.22 9.69
N VAL A 51 12.36 -0.17 10.23
CA VAL A 51 12.79 -0.13 11.62
C VAL A 51 12.30 1.16 12.26
N HIS A 52 11.44 1.05 13.27
CA HIS A 52 11.08 2.15 14.14
C HIS A 52 11.84 2.04 15.44
N TRP A 53 12.87 2.88 15.58
CA TRP A 53 13.72 2.91 16.75
C TRP A 53 14.07 4.34 17.16
N GLY A 54 14.10 4.56 18.46
CA GLY A 54 14.27 5.87 19.07
C GLY A 54 14.19 5.77 20.59
N ILE A 55 14.34 6.90 21.27
CA ILE A 55 14.41 6.95 22.75
C ILE A 55 13.09 6.53 23.44
N TYR A 56 11.96 6.53 22.72
CA TYR A 56 10.71 5.91 23.21
C TYR A 56 10.85 4.42 23.53
N SER A 57 11.83 3.73 22.94
CA SER A 57 12.12 2.32 23.22
C SER A 57 12.76 2.11 24.60
N THR A 58 13.37 3.13 25.20
CA THR A 58 13.98 3.07 26.54
C THR A 58 12.96 2.67 27.60
N THR A 59 11.75 3.21 27.52
CA THR A 59 10.66 2.89 28.46
C THR A 59 9.65 1.91 27.86
N GLY A 60 9.85 1.48 26.61
CA GLY A 60 8.88 0.70 25.85
C GLY A 60 7.49 1.31 25.82
N GLY A 61 7.40 2.64 25.67
CA GLY A 61 6.14 3.38 25.63
C GLY A 61 5.45 3.59 26.98
N LEU A 62 6.09 3.23 28.11
CA LEU A 62 5.57 3.53 29.44
C LEU A 62 5.87 4.97 29.84
N TYR A 63 4.91 5.60 30.50
CA TYR A 63 5.09 6.93 31.09
C TYR A 63 4.66 6.92 32.56
N LYS A 64 5.59 7.22 33.47
CA LYS A 64 5.39 7.13 34.93
C LYS A 64 4.81 5.79 35.37
N GLY A 65 5.30 4.70 34.76
CA GLY A 65 4.84 3.32 35.01
C GLY A 65 3.52 2.93 34.34
N ASN A 66 2.84 3.85 33.64
CA ASN A 66 1.55 3.59 33.02
C ASN A 66 1.69 3.30 31.53
N LYS A 67 0.89 2.35 31.04
CA LYS A 67 0.74 2.08 29.60
C LYS A 67 -0.05 3.21 28.94
N LEU A 68 0.44 3.69 27.81
CA LEU A 68 -0.26 4.69 27.00
C LEU A 68 -1.05 4.03 25.86
N PRO A 69 -2.14 4.67 25.40
CA PRO A 69 -2.81 4.27 24.17
C PRO A 69 -1.90 4.54 22.96
N ASN A 70 -2.19 3.88 21.83
CA ASN A 70 -1.39 3.94 20.59
C ASN A 70 -0.05 3.17 20.66
N SER A 71 0.72 3.27 19.59
CA SER A 71 2.05 2.70 19.43
C SER A 71 3.08 3.52 20.23
N ALA A 72 4.18 2.88 20.66
CA ALA A 72 5.12 3.47 21.61
C ALA A 72 5.80 4.75 21.13
N GLU A 73 6.06 4.89 19.82
CA GLU A 73 6.67 6.08 19.22
C GLU A 73 5.79 7.33 19.32
N TRP A 74 4.51 7.18 19.68
CA TRP A 74 3.58 8.28 19.98
C TRP A 74 3.50 8.63 21.47
N MET A 75 4.31 8.01 22.34
CA MET A 75 4.19 8.17 23.80
C MET A 75 4.30 9.63 24.26
N MET A 76 5.16 10.44 23.62
CA MET A 76 5.29 11.87 23.96
C MET A 76 3.97 12.62 23.72
N ASN A 77 3.33 12.40 22.57
CA ASN A 77 2.06 13.01 22.19
C ASN A 77 0.89 12.48 23.03
N LYS A 78 0.78 11.16 23.19
CA LYS A 78 -0.37 10.53 23.89
C LYS A 78 -0.28 10.68 25.40
N GLY A 79 0.91 10.67 25.96
CA GLY A 79 1.17 10.99 27.36
C GLY A 79 1.15 12.50 27.65
N ARG A 80 1.10 13.35 26.61
CA ARG A 80 1.28 14.81 26.71
C ARG A 80 2.51 15.16 27.55
N ILE A 81 3.61 14.45 27.28
CA ILE A 81 4.85 14.54 28.07
C ILE A 81 5.55 15.84 27.68
N PRO A 82 5.83 16.75 28.63
CA PRO A 82 6.59 17.98 28.35
C PRO A 82 7.98 17.66 27.78
N ILE A 83 8.53 18.54 26.95
CA ILE A 83 9.85 18.34 26.32
C ILE A 83 10.91 18.09 27.38
N ALA A 84 10.97 18.95 28.40
CA ALA A 84 11.96 18.86 29.48
C ALA A 84 11.91 17.54 30.26
N GLU A 85 10.77 16.83 30.25
CA GLU A 85 10.64 15.51 30.85
C GLU A 85 11.00 14.40 29.84
N TYR A 86 10.60 14.55 28.58
CA TYR A 86 10.84 13.55 27.54
C TYR A 86 12.32 13.46 27.13
N GLU A 87 13.02 14.59 27.04
CA GLU A 87 14.43 14.65 26.63
C GLU A 87 15.36 13.88 27.60
N GLN A 88 14.93 13.70 28.86
CA GLN A 88 15.67 12.95 29.87
C GLN A 88 15.79 11.45 29.53
N TYR A 89 14.95 10.93 28.62
CA TYR A 89 15.08 9.55 28.14
C TYR A 89 16.31 9.35 27.24
N ALA A 90 16.87 10.41 26.64
CA ALA A 90 18.11 10.32 25.85
C ALA A 90 19.29 9.89 26.73
N ALA A 91 19.41 10.44 27.94
CA ALA A 91 20.47 10.08 28.89
C ALA A 91 20.40 8.60 29.37
N GLN A 92 19.27 7.94 29.18
CA GLN A 92 19.05 6.53 29.52
C GLN A 92 19.20 5.60 28.32
N PHE A 93 19.20 6.13 27.09
CA PHE A 93 19.28 5.33 25.88
C PHE A 93 20.71 4.86 25.66
N ASN A 94 20.97 3.57 25.88
CA ASN A 94 22.28 2.96 25.71
C ASN A 94 22.17 1.57 25.08
N PRO A 95 22.03 1.46 23.75
CA PRO A 95 21.85 0.18 23.09
C PRO A 95 23.12 -0.64 22.98
N ALA A 96 23.63 -1.09 24.13
CA ALA A 96 24.90 -1.80 24.25
C ALA A 96 24.94 -3.14 23.51
N ALA A 97 23.79 -3.75 23.23
CA ALA A 97 23.69 -5.01 22.49
C ALA A 97 23.50 -4.80 20.97
N PHE A 98 23.47 -3.56 20.48
CA PHE A 98 23.31 -3.27 19.07
C PHE A 98 24.59 -3.57 18.25
N HIS A 99 24.42 -4.43 17.25
CA HIS A 99 25.41 -4.75 16.24
C HIS A 99 24.80 -4.64 14.83
N ALA A 100 25.21 -3.63 14.06
CA ALA A 100 24.65 -3.36 12.73
C ALA A 100 24.81 -4.55 11.76
N ASP A 101 25.97 -5.22 11.76
CA ASP A 101 26.21 -6.39 10.92
C ASP A 101 25.23 -7.54 11.21
N GLU A 102 24.95 -7.83 12.49
CA GLU A 102 24.01 -8.89 12.87
C GLU A 102 22.57 -8.50 12.53
N PHE A 103 22.21 -7.23 12.77
CA PHE A 103 20.88 -6.71 12.49
C PHE A 103 20.56 -6.77 10.98
N VAL A 104 21.46 -6.27 10.14
CA VAL A 104 21.33 -6.35 8.67
C VAL A 104 21.40 -7.81 8.19
N GLY A 105 22.21 -8.64 8.84
CA GLY A 105 22.30 -10.07 8.57
C GLY A 105 20.97 -10.78 8.78
N LEU A 106 20.21 -10.42 9.82
CA LEU A 106 18.87 -10.94 10.05
C LEU A 106 17.88 -10.50 8.98
N ALA A 107 17.92 -9.24 8.54
CA ALA A 107 17.10 -8.75 7.43
C ALA A 107 17.40 -9.52 6.13
N LYS A 108 18.68 -9.73 5.82
CA LYS A 108 19.13 -10.52 4.68
C LYS A 108 18.67 -11.97 4.78
N GLN A 109 18.79 -12.59 5.96
CA GLN A 109 18.33 -13.96 6.20
C GLN A 109 16.82 -14.09 6.00
N ALA A 110 16.04 -13.07 6.37
CA ALA A 110 14.59 -13.04 6.13
C ALA A 110 14.23 -12.89 4.63
N GLY A 111 15.20 -12.63 3.75
CA GLY A 111 14.95 -12.38 2.33
C GLY A 111 14.57 -10.92 2.03
N MET A 112 14.89 -9.97 2.89
CA MET A 112 14.67 -8.56 2.58
C MET A 112 15.78 -8.03 1.68
N LYS A 113 15.46 -7.09 0.78
CA LYS A 113 16.40 -6.49 -0.18
C LYS A 113 16.74 -5.04 0.12
N TYR A 114 15.97 -4.41 0.99
CA TYR A 114 16.18 -3.04 1.43
C TYR A 114 15.79 -2.87 2.90
N LEU A 115 16.35 -1.85 3.55
CA LEU A 115 16.11 -1.50 4.93
C LEU A 115 15.88 0.02 5.04
N VAL A 116 14.76 0.41 5.62
CA VAL A 116 14.39 1.80 5.91
C VAL A 116 14.30 1.97 7.42
N ILE A 117 15.01 2.93 7.99
CA ILE A 117 15.02 3.17 9.44
C ILE A 117 14.70 4.63 9.78
N THR A 118 14.00 4.85 10.89
CA THR A 118 13.71 6.17 11.43
C THR A 118 14.98 6.93 11.79
N ALA A 119 15.50 7.75 10.86
CA ALA A 119 16.59 8.69 11.13
C ALA A 119 16.14 9.78 12.11
N LYS A 120 14.87 10.18 12.02
CA LYS A 120 14.18 11.01 13.00
C LYS A 120 12.68 10.73 12.98
N HIS A 121 12.09 10.43 14.14
CA HIS A 121 10.64 10.32 14.30
C HIS A 121 10.02 11.63 14.80
N HIS A 122 8.71 11.65 15.03
CA HIS A 122 7.98 12.84 15.48
C HIS A 122 8.46 13.42 16.82
N ASP A 123 9.11 12.62 17.68
CA ASP A 123 9.66 13.13 18.94
C ASP A 123 10.89 14.02 18.75
N GLY A 124 11.36 14.17 17.51
CA GLY A 124 12.42 15.10 17.12
C GLY A 124 13.83 14.60 17.46
N PHE A 125 13.98 13.39 18.00
CA PHE A 125 15.29 12.85 18.34
C PHE A 125 15.98 12.27 17.10
N SER A 126 17.17 12.76 16.80
CA SER A 126 17.93 12.34 15.63
C SER A 126 18.78 11.10 15.95
N MET A 127 18.52 9.99 15.26
CA MET A 127 19.17 8.70 15.48
C MET A 127 20.54 8.57 14.77
N PHE A 128 21.16 9.70 14.46
CA PHE A 128 22.47 9.87 13.82
C PHE A 128 23.19 11.07 14.43
N GLY A 129 24.49 11.26 14.16
CA GLY A 129 25.24 12.43 14.64
C GLY A 129 24.86 13.72 13.90
N SER A 130 23.72 14.33 14.27
CA SER A 130 23.20 15.56 13.65
C SER A 130 24.11 16.75 13.93
N GLN A 131 24.56 17.41 12.86
CA GLN A 131 25.46 18.58 12.99
C GLN A 131 24.75 19.87 13.40
N CYS A 132 23.41 19.94 13.26
CA CYS A 132 22.64 21.15 13.57
C CYS A 132 21.83 21.05 14.86
N SER A 133 21.76 19.87 15.50
CA SER A 133 21.03 19.69 16.75
C SER A 133 21.75 18.72 17.68
N PRO A 134 22.11 19.13 18.93
CA PRO A 134 22.73 18.23 19.89
C PRO A 134 21.76 17.20 20.48
N TYR A 135 20.46 17.31 20.18
CA TYR A 135 19.44 16.34 20.60
C TYR A 135 19.44 15.13 19.66
N ASN A 136 20.55 14.38 19.73
CA ASN A 136 20.84 13.27 18.82
C ASN A 136 21.55 12.11 19.55
N VAL A 137 21.62 10.95 18.90
CA VAL A 137 22.15 9.72 19.53
C VAL A 137 23.63 9.80 19.94
N VAL A 138 24.43 10.60 19.24
CA VAL A 138 25.88 10.71 19.52
C VAL A 138 26.12 11.65 20.71
N ASP A 139 25.44 12.80 20.73
CA ASP A 139 25.73 13.87 21.69
C ASP A 139 24.89 13.77 22.98
N ALA A 140 23.64 13.32 22.89
CA ALA A 140 22.68 13.35 24.00
C ALA A 140 22.58 12.02 24.76
N THR A 141 23.34 10.99 24.38
CA THR A 141 23.23 9.65 24.97
C THR A 141 24.58 9.08 25.39
N PRO A 142 24.62 8.16 26.37
CA PRO A 142 25.86 7.44 26.72
C PRO A 142 26.35 6.49 25.62
N PHE A 143 25.56 6.23 24.57
CA PHE A 143 25.96 5.31 23.50
C PHE A 143 27.08 5.87 22.62
N GLY A 144 27.02 7.16 22.29
CA GLY A 144 28.08 7.90 21.59
C GLY A 144 28.44 7.41 20.17
N ARG A 145 27.66 6.50 19.59
CA ARG A 145 27.89 5.89 18.26
C ARG A 145 26.82 6.31 17.28
N ASP A 146 27.19 6.47 16.02
CA ASP A 146 26.27 6.81 14.94
C ASP A 146 25.61 5.55 14.34
N ILE A 147 24.37 5.27 14.79
CA ILE A 147 23.60 4.10 14.37
C ILE A 147 23.32 4.10 12.86
N MET A 148 23.02 5.27 12.27
CA MET A 148 22.71 5.36 10.84
C MET A 148 23.94 5.06 10.00
N LYS A 149 25.11 5.55 10.42
CA LYS A 149 26.37 5.25 9.72
C LYS A 149 26.71 3.76 9.78
N GLU A 150 26.60 3.15 10.97
CA GLU A 150 26.87 1.72 11.12
C GLU A 150 25.91 0.85 10.29
N LEU A 151 24.62 1.19 10.22
CA LEU A 151 23.65 0.48 9.40
C LEU A 151 23.87 0.69 7.90
N ALA A 152 24.22 1.91 7.47
CA ALA A 152 24.54 2.18 6.07
C ALA A 152 25.72 1.32 5.59
N ASP A 153 26.79 1.27 6.38
CA ASP A 153 27.99 0.50 6.07
C ASP A 153 27.70 -1.01 6.07
N ALA A 154 26.94 -1.51 7.05
CA ALA A 154 26.52 -2.91 7.10
C ALA A 154 25.60 -3.30 5.92
N CYS A 155 24.66 -2.43 5.54
CA CYS A 155 23.80 -2.63 4.38
C CYS A 155 24.62 -2.71 3.09
N GLN A 156 25.55 -1.78 2.89
CA GLN A 156 26.44 -1.78 1.72
C GLN A 156 27.28 -3.07 1.67
N LYS A 157 27.88 -3.47 2.80
CA LYS A 157 28.67 -4.71 2.92
C LYS A 157 27.85 -5.96 2.59
N GLN A 158 26.57 -5.98 2.92
CA GLN A 158 25.73 -7.17 2.80
C GLN A 158 24.84 -7.19 1.55
N GLY A 159 24.87 -6.13 0.74
CA GLY A 159 24.08 -6.02 -0.49
C GLY A 159 22.60 -5.69 -0.24
N ILE A 160 22.31 -4.97 0.85
CA ILE A 160 20.98 -4.45 1.19
C ILE A 160 20.94 -2.97 0.80
N ARG A 161 19.89 -2.54 0.10
CA ARG A 161 19.68 -1.12 -0.21
C ARG A 161 19.26 -0.38 1.05
N PHE A 162 20.02 0.63 1.45
CA PHE A 162 19.73 1.40 2.66
C PHE A 162 18.84 2.60 2.36
N GLY A 163 17.99 2.96 3.33
CA GLY A 163 17.09 4.10 3.24
C GLY A 163 16.76 4.69 4.60
N PHE A 164 16.30 5.93 4.57
CA PHE A 164 15.91 6.66 5.75
C PHE A 164 14.42 6.92 5.74
N TYR A 165 13.79 6.76 6.91
CA TYR A 165 12.56 7.45 7.24
C TYR A 165 12.91 8.78 7.89
N TYR A 166 12.13 9.81 7.58
CA TYR A 166 12.28 11.12 8.22
C TYR A 166 10.93 11.82 8.42
N SER A 167 10.64 12.22 9.66
CA SER A 167 9.50 13.09 9.93
C SER A 167 9.85 14.56 9.64
N GLN A 168 9.47 15.02 8.46
CA GLN A 168 9.90 16.31 7.91
C GLN A 168 9.25 17.51 8.57
N ALA A 169 7.93 17.46 8.83
CA ALA A 169 7.16 18.58 9.32
C ALA A 169 6.81 18.47 10.81
N GLN A 170 6.65 17.24 11.32
CA GLN A 170 6.34 16.98 12.71
C GLN A 170 7.62 16.75 13.51
N ASP A 171 7.85 17.64 14.48
CA ASP A 171 8.94 17.56 15.43
C ASP A 171 8.40 18.14 16.76
N TRP A 172 8.10 17.26 17.71
CA TRP A 172 7.48 17.64 18.97
C TRP A 172 8.47 18.26 19.96
N HIS A 173 9.76 18.25 19.63
CA HIS A 173 10.82 18.86 20.41
C HIS A 173 11.15 20.28 19.90
N HIS A 174 11.21 20.50 18.59
CA HIS A 174 11.58 21.81 18.05
C HIS A 174 10.44 22.84 18.23
N PRO A 175 10.72 24.10 18.63
CA PRO A 175 9.67 25.10 18.87
C PRO A 175 8.78 25.42 17.65
N GLY A 176 9.34 25.34 16.44
CA GLY A 176 8.61 25.47 15.17
C GLY A 176 8.07 24.16 14.60
N GLY A 177 8.33 23.01 15.22
CA GLY A 177 7.85 21.73 14.72
C GLY A 177 6.34 21.54 14.95
N MET A 178 5.68 20.86 14.01
CA MET A 178 4.24 20.62 14.11
C MET A 178 3.91 19.50 15.10
N GLY A 179 2.70 19.55 15.67
CA GLY A 179 2.11 18.41 16.37
C GLY A 179 2.29 18.39 17.89
N ASN A 180 3.13 19.25 18.48
CA ASN A 180 3.13 19.50 19.92
C ASN A 180 2.25 20.72 20.21
N SER A 181 1.16 20.55 20.95
CA SER A 181 0.31 21.66 21.41
C SER A 181 0.06 21.64 22.92
N TRP A 182 0.56 20.60 23.61
CA TRP A 182 0.35 20.39 25.04
C TRP A 182 1.42 21.10 25.88
N ASP A 183 2.65 21.18 25.38
CA ASP A 183 3.73 21.84 26.11
C ASP A 183 3.61 23.36 25.93
N LYS A 184 3.25 24.03 27.04
CA LYS A 184 3.02 25.47 27.11
C LYS A 184 4.28 26.26 27.47
N THR A 185 5.39 25.58 27.76
CA THR A 185 6.66 26.23 28.12
C THR A 185 7.47 26.67 26.90
N ILE A 186 7.10 26.18 25.72
CA ILE A 186 7.77 26.45 24.46
C ILE A 186 7.38 27.83 23.92
N GLN A 187 8.38 28.68 23.69
CA GLN A 187 8.20 29.88 22.87
C GLN A 187 8.19 29.50 21.39
N ARG A 188 7.02 29.60 20.75
CA ARG A 188 6.83 29.16 19.36
C ARG A 188 7.54 30.05 18.36
N VAL A 189 8.14 29.40 17.36
CA VAL A 189 8.66 30.01 16.13
C VAL A 189 7.88 29.44 14.94
N SER A 190 8.12 29.96 13.73
CA SER A 190 7.40 29.48 12.54
C SER A 190 7.82 28.06 12.16
N THR A 191 6.95 27.35 11.44
CA THR A 191 7.30 26.05 10.88
C THR A 191 8.43 26.15 9.87
N ASP A 192 8.48 27.22 9.09
CA ASP A 192 9.55 27.46 8.12
C ASP A 192 10.90 27.61 8.81
N GLU A 193 10.94 28.25 9.98
CA GLU A 193 12.16 28.36 10.77
C GLU A 193 12.67 26.98 11.20
N TYR A 194 11.79 26.11 11.70
CA TYR A 194 12.14 24.71 11.99
C TYR A 194 12.67 23.96 10.75
N VAL A 195 11.97 24.08 9.62
CA VAL A 195 12.36 23.37 8.40
C VAL A 195 13.74 23.83 7.94
N MET A 196 14.00 25.15 7.93
CA MET A 196 15.29 25.68 7.49
C MET A 196 16.44 25.43 8.48
N GLN A 197 16.18 25.51 9.78
CA GLN A 197 17.23 25.39 10.80
C GLN A 197 17.56 23.94 11.18
N LYS A 198 16.61 23.02 11.02
CA LYS A 198 16.79 21.62 11.41
C LYS A 198 16.49 20.64 10.28
N ALA A 199 15.29 20.66 9.69
CA ALA A 199 14.91 19.60 8.75
C ALA A 199 15.76 19.57 7.47
N VAL A 200 15.98 20.72 6.83
CA VAL A 200 16.82 20.86 5.63
C VAL A 200 18.27 20.47 5.90
N PRO A 201 18.97 20.97 6.94
CA PRO A 201 20.34 20.55 7.20
C PRO A 201 20.47 19.06 7.55
N GLU A 202 19.54 18.50 8.32
CA GLU A 202 19.53 17.06 8.64
C GLU A 202 19.32 16.18 7.40
N VAL A 203 18.33 16.49 6.56
CA VAL A 203 18.08 15.76 5.31
C VAL A 203 19.27 15.88 4.36
N ARG A 204 19.89 17.07 4.27
CA ARG A 204 21.09 17.26 3.45
C ARG A 204 22.21 16.34 3.93
N GLN A 205 22.48 16.32 5.24
CA GLN A 205 23.52 15.48 5.84
C GLN A 205 23.24 14.00 5.57
N LEU A 206 22.00 13.54 5.76
CA LEU A 206 21.59 12.15 5.49
C LEU A 206 21.83 11.73 4.03
N LEU A 207 21.65 12.66 3.08
CA LEU A 207 21.85 12.40 1.65
C LEU A 207 23.31 12.58 1.18
N THR A 208 24.22 13.11 2.01
CA THR A 208 25.64 13.32 1.64
C THR A 208 26.62 12.43 2.38
N ASP A 209 26.38 12.13 3.67
CA ASP A 209 27.44 11.61 4.55
C ASP A 209 27.34 10.08 4.75
N TYR A 210 26.22 9.46 4.37
CA TYR A 210 25.89 8.07 4.68
C TYR A 210 25.98 7.13 3.46
N GLY A 211 26.65 7.57 2.39
CA GLY A 211 26.84 6.77 1.18
C GLY A 211 25.60 6.74 0.27
N PRO A 212 25.49 5.75 -0.64
CA PRO A 212 24.37 5.67 -1.56
C PRO A 212 23.06 5.37 -0.86
N ILE A 213 22.07 6.28 -0.98
CA ILE A 213 20.75 6.13 -0.36
C ILE A 213 19.74 5.68 -1.42
N GLY A 214 19.09 4.54 -1.18
CA GLY A 214 18.10 3.97 -2.09
C GLY A 214 16.70 4.55 -1.89
N ILE A 215 16.29 4.79 -0.64
CA ILE A 215 14.95 5.29 -0.31
C ILE A 215 15.04 6.43 0.70
N PHE A 216 14.31 7.51 0.45
CA PHE A 216 14.02 8.55 1.43
C PHE A 216 12.50 8.61 1.66
N TRP A 217 12.07 8.07 2.79
CA TRP A 217 10.69 7.82 3.17
C TRP A 217 10.20 8.96 4.08
N TRP A 218 9.35 9.84 3.54
CA TRP A 218 8.76 10.96 4.25
C TRP A 218 7.56 10.52 5.07
N ASP A 219 7.28 11.16 6.19
CA ASP A 219 6.10 10.81 6.99
C ASP A 219 5.17 11.95 7.30
N THR A 220 3.88 11.59 7.36
CA THR A 220 2.73 12.45 7.59
C THR A 220 2.71 13.62 6.60
N PRO A 221 1.97 13.50 5.48
CA PRO A 221 1.92 14.54 4.45
C PRO A 221 1.19 15.78 5.00
N ARG A 222 1.90 16.62 5.74
CA ARG A 222 1.39 17.87 6.31
C ARG A 222 1.56 18.97 5.27
N ALA A 223 0.59 19.88 5.21
CA ALA A 223 0.75 21.14 4.50
C ALA A 223 1.99 21.90 5.03
N MET A 224 2.86 22.32 4.12
CA MET A 224 4.02 23.18 4.40
C MET A 224 3.94 24.42 3.50
N SER A 225 4.68 25.48 3.83
CA SER A 225 4.88 26.55 2.86
C SER A 225 5.58 26.00 1.61
N GLN A 226 5.38 26.67 0.47
CA GLN A 226 6.05 26.29 -0.77
C GLN A 226 7.58 26.31 -0.62
N GLU A 227 8.12 27.29 0.11
CA GLU A 227 9.56 27.40 0.37
C GLU A 227 10.10 26.21 1.19
N SER A 228 9.39 25.81 2.25
CA SER A 228 9.74 24.63 3.05
C SER A 228 9.68 23.34 2.22
N PHE A 229 8.62 23.19 1.43
CA PHE A 229 8.48 22.04 0.54
C PHE A 229 9.60 21.98 -0.51
N ASP A 230 9.85 23.06 -1.23
CA ASP A 230 10.86 23.13 -2.29
C ASP A 230 12.28 22.91 -1.74
N SER A 231 12.55 23.45 -0.56
CA SER A 231 13.85 23.28 0.11
C SER A 231 14.12 21.82 0.48
N LEU A 232 13.11 21.07 0.93
CA LEU A 232 13.25 19.63 1.21
C LEU A 232 13.26 18.81 -0.08
N HIS A 233 12.33 19.06 -0.99
CA HIS A 233 12.21 18.31 -2.24
C HIS A 233 13.49 18.43 -3.09
N SER A 234 14.08 19.62 -3.17
CA SER A 234 15.30 19.86 -3.96
C SER A 234 16.52 19.07 -3.48
N LEU A 235 16.56 18.67 -2.20
CA LEU A 235 17.67 17.85 -1.66
C LEU A 235 17.72 16.45 -2.26
N THR A 236 16.59 15.91 -2.74
CA THR A 236 16.57 14.62 -3.44
C THR A 236 17.51 14.60 -4.65
N LYS A 237 17.80 15.76 -5.26
CA LYS A 237 18.75 15.91 -6.37
C LYS A 237 20.21 15.65 -5.98
N LEU A 238 20.53 15.62 -4.69
CA LEU A 238 21.87 15.25 -4.21
C LEU A 238 22.18 13.76 -4.49
N GLN A 239 21.14 12.93 -4.62
CA GLN A 239 21.24 11.49 -4.88
C GLN A 239 20.25 11.15 -6.00
N THR A 240 20.66 11.24 -7.27
CA THR A 240 19.76 11.09 -8.42
C THR A 240 19.05 9.74 -8.50
N ASN A 241 19.53 8.72 -7.78
CA ASN A 241 18.94 7.38 -7.74
C ASN A 241 18.01 7.17 -6.53
N VAL A 242 17.86 8.15 -5.63
CA VAL A 242 16.98 8.02 -4.47
C VAL A 242 15.53 7.93 -4.90
N ILE A 243 14.77 7.08 -4.22
CA ILE A 243 13.32 6.92 -4.43
C ILE A 243 12.60 7.52 -3.22
N THR A 244 11.50 8.22 -3.45
CA THR A 244 10.66 8.81 -2.40
C THR A 244 9.24 8.27 -2.43
N ASN A 245 8.61 8.18 -1.27
CA ASN A 245 7.17 7.92 -1.18
C ASN A 245 6.34 9.19 -1.39
N ASP A 246 5.02 9.04 -1.46
CA ASP A 246 4.02 10.10 -1.68
C ASP A 246 3.68 10.94 -0.45
N ARG A 247 4.61 11.11 0.50
CA ARG A 247 4.31 11.68 1.83
C ARG A 247 5.06 12.95 2.22
N LEU A 248 5.81 13.57 1.30
CA LEU A 248 6.54 14.81 1.60
C LEU A 248 5.59 15.97 1.95
N GLY A 249 4.47 16.10 1.23
CA GLY A 249 3.41 17.07 1.44
C GLY A 249 2.06 16.52 0.95
N GLU A 250 0.96 17.27 1.13
CA GLU A 250 -0.41 16.79 0.90
C GLU A 250 -0.67 16.25 -0.53
N ASP A 251 -0.15 16.94 -1.55
CA ASP A 251 -0.34 16.58 -2.95
C ASP A 251 0.95 16.06 -3.63
N TYR A 252 1.96 15.65 -2.84
CA TYR A 252 3.21 15.15 -3.41
C TYR A 252 3.02 13.74 -3.97
N PRO A 253 3.20 13.50 -5.29
CA PRO A 253 2.92 12.19 -5.88
C PRO A 253 3.96 11.13 -5.48
N GLY A 254 5.18 11.54 -5.11
CA GLY A 254 6.32 10.64 -4.90
C GLY A 254 6.65 9.79 -6.12
N ASP A 255 7.52 8.80 -5.91
CA ASP A 255 7.77 7.75 -6.90
C ASP A 255 6.79 6.58 -6.76
N TYR A 256 6.25 6.36 -5.57
CA TYR A 256 5.30 5.28 -5.28
C TYR A 256 4.26 5.69 -4.23
N LYS A 257 3.08 5.05 -4.31
CA LYS A 257 1.97 5.22 -3.36
C LYS A 257 2.20 4.42 -2.08
N THR A 258 1.92 5.02 -0.92
CA THR A 258 2.04 4.37 0.39
C THR A 258 0.69 3.91 0.94
N TYR A 259 0.61 2.65 1.36
CA TYR A 259 -0.49 2.11 2.17
C TYR A 259 0.02 1.70 3.54
N GLU A 260 -0.71 2.06 4.58
CA GLU A 260 -0.30 1.81 5.96
C GLU A 260 -1.22 0.78 6.61
N ARG A 261 -0.63 -0.29 7.17
CA ARG A 261 -1.30 -1.38 7.93
C ARG A 261 -2.37 -2.18 7.16
N GLN A 262 -2.72 -1.80 5.93
CA GLN A 262 -3.73 -2.49 5.14
C GLN A 262 -3.24 -2.71 3.72
N ILE A 263 -3.36 -3.95 3.27
CA ILE A 263 -3.18 -4.32 1.87
C ILE A 263 -4.44 -3.86 1.11
N PRO A 264 -4.31 -3.08 0.04
CA PRO A 264 -5.47 -2.67 -0.74
C PRO A 264 -6.12 -3.91 -1.38
N ALA A 265 -7.45 -3.90 -1.49
CA ALA A 265 -8.18 -5.00 -2.14
C ALA A 265 -7.77 -5.13 -3.61
N GLN A 266 -7.51 -4.00 -4.26
CA GLN A 266 -7.06 -3.89 -5.63
C GLN A 266 -5.82 -3.00 -5.70
N ALA A 267 -4.90 -3.32 -6.62
CA ALA A 267 -3.73 -2.48 -6.86
C ALA A 267 -4.14 -1.09 -7.38
N PRO A 268 -3.44 -0.01 -6.98
CA PRO A 268 -3.62 1.28 -7.64
C PRO A 268 -3.22 1.18 -9.12
N VAL A 269 -4.11 1.65 -9.99
CA VAL A 269 -3.90 1.57 -11.45
C VAL A 269 -2.72 2.43 -11.87
N GLY A 270 -1.76 1.82 -12.58
CA GLY A 270 -0.64 2.52 -13.20
C GLY A 270 0.36 3.14 -12.22
N LYS A 271 0.35 2.74 -10.95
CA LYS A 271 1.25 3.27 -9.91
C LYS A 271 2.07 2.17 -9.27
N ASP A 272 3.35 2.45 -9.05
CA ASP A 272 4.17 1.69 -8.09
C ASP A 272 3.63 1.95 -6.67
N TRP A 273 3.61 0.95 -5.80
CA TRP A 273 3.04 1.08 -4.46
C TRP A 273 3.62 0.13 -3.42
N GLU A 274 3.62 0.58 -2.17
CA GLU A 274 4.18 -0.14 -1.01
C GLU A 274 3.15 -0.22 0.12
N VAL A 275 3.12 -1.36 0.82
CA VAL A 275 2.45 -1.47 2.12
C VAL A 275 3.50 -1.51 3.22
N CYS A 276 3.46 -0.55 4.12
CA CYS A 276 4.19 -0.61 5.38
C CYS A 276 3.32 -1.21 6.48
N MET A 277 3.86 -2.12 7.29
CA MET A 277 3.09 -2.78 8.36
C MET A 277 3.97 -3.21 9.54
N PRO A 278 3.55 -2.98 10.80
CA PRO A 278 4.22 -3.53 11.97
C PRO A 278 4.11 -5.04 12.03
N ILE A 279 5.19 -5.70 12.46
CA ILE A 279 5.18 -7.14 12.75
C ILE A 279 4.26 -7.48 13.94
N SER A 280 4.13 -6.56 14.89
CA SER A 280 3.20 -6.60 16.03
C SER A 280 2.12 -5.49 15.94
N GLY A 281 1.50 -5.12 17.06
CA GLY A 281 0.50 -4.05 17.11
C GLY A 281 1.08 -2.62 17.05
N SER A 282 2.34 -2.46 17.49
CA SER A 282 3.05 -1.18 17.58
C SER A 282 4.14 -1.03 16.51
N TRP A 283 4.42 0.21 16.06
CA TRP A 283 5.59 0.47 15.21
C TRP A 283 6.88 0.47 16.04
N GLY A 284 6.96 1.30 17.08
CA GLY A 284 8.07 1.29 18.05
C GLY A 284 7.93 0.21 19.12
N TYR A 285 9.02 -0.15 19.80
CA TYR A 285 9.01 -1.18 20.85
C TYR A 285 8.08 -0.77 21.99
N LYS A 286 7.11 -1.65 22.31
CA LYS A 286 6.09 -1.42 23.33
C LYS A 286 6.07 -2.55 24.36
N ILE A 287 6.23 -2.22 25.64
CA ILE A 287 6.15 -3.21 26.72
C ILE A 287 4.74 -3.79 26.80
N GLY A 288 4.69 -5.13 26.73
CA GLY A 288 3.44 -5.89 26.78
C GLY A 288 2.62 -5.80 25.49
N ASP A 289 3.25 -5.50 24.34
CA ASP A 289 2.69 -5.78 23.02
C ASP A 289 2.92 -7.27 22.69
N ASP A 290 1.85 -8.05 22.71
CA ASP A 290 1.81 -9.47 22.38
C ASP A 290 1.06 -9.74 21.06
N ASP A 291 0.63 -8.69 20.34
CA ASP A 291 -0.14 -8.76 19.09
C ASP A 291 0.77 -9.02 17.87
N PHE A 292 1.68 -9.99 18.00
CA PHE A 292 2.55 -10.42 16.91
C PHE A 292 1.76 -11.20 15.87
N LYS A 293 1.86 -10.79 14.60
CA LYS A 293 1.32 -11.54 13.48
C LYS A 293 2.02 -12.91 13.40
N SER A 294 1.25 -13.94 13.05
CA SER A 294 1.80 -15.27 12.82
C SER A 294 2.71 -15.28 11.58
N SER A 295 3.64 -16.24 11.50
CA SER A 295 4.48 -16.41 10.30
C SER A 295 3.62 -16.63 9.05
N THR A 296 2.53 -17.41 9.19
CA THR A 296 1.55 -17.64 8.12
C THR A 296 0.98 -16.33 7.59
N THR A 297 0.52 -15.44 8.47
CA THR A 297 -0.02 -14.13 8.06
C THR A 297 1.05 -13.29 7.36
N LEU A 298 2.28 -13.25 7.88
CA LEU A 298 3.35 -12.43 7.31
C LEU A 298 3.79 -12.92 5.92
N ILE A 299 3.92 -14.24 5.74
CA ILE A 299 4.25 -14.85 4.44
C ILE A 299 3.10 -14.65 3.45
N ARG A 300 1.85 -14.91 3.85
CA ARG A 300 0.69 -14.71 2.97
C ARG A 300 0.46 -13.24 2.62
N ASN A 301 0.80 -12.30 3.50
CA ASN A 301 0.79 -10.87 3.19
C ASN A 301 1.81 -10.52 2.12
N LEU A 302 3.05 -11.03 2.23
CA LEU A 302 4.08 -10.83 1.20
C LEU A 302 3.59 -11.33 -0.16
N ILE A 303 3.01 -12.53 -0.20
CA ILE A 303 2.45 -13.13 -1.42
C ILE A 303 1.29 -12.30 -1.96
N ASP A 304 0.33 -11.89 -1.13
CA ASP A 304 -0.84 -11.11 -1.58
C ASP A 304 -0.39 -9.76 -2.17
N ILE A 305 0.56 -9.07 -1.52
CA ILE A 305 1.10 -7.80 -2.00
C ILE A 305 1.85 -7.99 -3.33
N ALA A 306 2.74 -8.98 -3.42
CA ALA A 306 3.48 -9.29 -4.64
C ALA A 306 2.53 -9.67 -5.80
N SER A 307 1.47 -10.45 -5.52
CA SER A 307 0.44 -10.84 -6.49
C SER A 307 -0.35 -9.65 -7.05
N LYS A 308 -0.34 -8.52 -6.34
CA LYS A 308 -0.95 -7.26 -6.79
C LYS A 308 0.10 -6.27 -7.32
N GLY A 309 1.35 -6.71 -7.46
CA GLY A 309 2.46 -5.93 -8.02
C GLY A 309 3.16 -4.98 -7.04
N GLY A 310 2.77 -4.93 -5.77
CA GLY A 310 3.32 -4.02 -4.77
C GLY A 310 4.55 -4.54 -4.04
N ASN A 311 5.09 -3.71 -3.16
CA ASN A 311 6.16 -4.04 -2.23
C ASN A 311 5.66 -4.11 -0.77
N TYR A 312 6.23 -5.02 0.02
CA TYR A 312 5.96 -5.15 1.44
C TYR A 312 7.13 -4.62 2.28
N LEU A 313 6.87 -3.58 3.06
CA LEU A 313 7.82 -3.01 4.01
C LEU A 313 7.43 -3.42 5.45
N LEU A 314 8.01 -4.52 5.92
CA LEU A 314 7.67 -5.11 7.21
C LEU A 314 8.49 -4.47 8.33
N ASN A 315 7.81 -3.85 9.29
CA ASN A 315 8.44 -3.16 10.40
C ASN A 315 8.81 -4.06 11.56
N VAL A 316 10.01 -3.85 12.09
CA VAL A 316 10.48 -4.35 13.38
C VAL A 316 10.78 -3.22 14.36
N SER A 317 10.80 -3.56 15.64
CA SER A 317 10.78 -2.61 16.74
C SER A 317 11.89 -2.94 17.74
N PRO A 318 13.11 -2.39 17.57
CA PRO A 318 14.19 -2.65 18.51
C PRO A 318 13.90 -2.07 19.90
N THR A 319 14.31 -2.81 20.92
CA THR A 319 14.27 -2.44 22.33
C THR A 319 15.27 -1.32 22.65
N GLY A 320 15.18 -0.73 23.85
CA GLY A 320 16.14 0.28 24.29
C GLY A 320 17.60 -0.20 24.39
N ASP A 321 17.83 -1.52 24.50
CA ASP A 321 19.17 -2.12 24.50
C ASP A 321 19.69 -2.46 23.09
N GLY A 322 18.87 -2.29 22.05
CA GLY A 322 19.23 -2.50 20.65
C GLY A 322 19.03 -3.91 20.10
N THR A 323 18.24 -4.73 20.78
CA THR A 323 17.86 -6.08 20.31
C THR A 323 16.45 -6.10 19.71
N LEU A 324 16.11 -7.18 19.00
CA LEU A 324 14.73 -7.49 18.65
C LEU A 324 14.19 -8.52 19.64
N LEU A 325 12.90 -8.39 19.99
CA LEU A 325 12.24 -9.40 20.82
C LEU A 325 12.28 -10.79 20.16
N PRO A 326 12.39 -11.89 20.93
CA PRO A 326 12.45 -13.24 20.37
C PRO A 326 11.34 -13.58 19.37
N PRO A 327 10.06 -13.24 19.59
CA PRO A 327 9.02 -13.47 18.60
C PRO A 327 9.30 -12.80 17.25
N ALA A 328 9.83 -11.57 17.23
CA ALA A 328 10.17 -10.89 15.98
C ALA A 328 11.27 -11.67 15.22
N VAL A 329 12.31 -12.12 15.92
CA VAL A 329 13.41 -12.90 15.34
C VAL A 329 12.91 -14.24 14.80
N GLU A 330 12.05 -14.94 15.54
CA GLU A 330 11.42 -16.19 15.11
C GLU A 330 10.60 -16.01 13.83
N ARG A 331 9.78 -14.96 13.75
CA ARG A 331 8.98 -14.66 12.56
C ARG A 331 9.84 -14.33 11.35
N LEU A 332 10.88 -13.50 11.51
CA LEU A 332 11.82 -13.19 10.44
C LEU A 332 12.56 -14.45 9.93
N LYS A 333 12.97 -15.34 10.84
CA LYS A 333 13.60 -16.61 10.47
C LYS A 333 12.64 -17.54 9.74
N ALA A 334 11.37 -17.61 10.16
CA ALA A 334 10.34 -18.40 9.48
C ALA A 334 10.06 -17.87 8.06
N ILE A 335 9.96 -16.55 7.88
CA ILE A 335 9.86 -15.93 6.56
C ILE A 335 11.10 -16.26 5.72
N GLY A 336 12.30 -16.13 6.30
CA GLY A 336 13.56 -16.48 5.64
C GLY A 336 13.63 -17.93 5.18
N ALA A 337 13.15 -18.87 5.99
CA ALA A 337 13.07 -20.29 5.62
C ALA A 337 12.17 -20.49 4.40
N TRP A 338 10.98 -19.89 4.38
CA TRP A 338 10.08 -19.96 3.22
C TRP A 338 10.68 -19.28 1.98
N MET A 339 11.28 -18.09 2.14
CA MET A 339 11.92 -17.35 1.05
C MET A 339 13.13 -18.10 0.48
N SER A 340 13.88 -18.86 1.29
CA SER A 340 15.04 -19.63 0.81
C SER A 340 14.67 -20.67 -0.26
N VAL A 341 13.44 -21.17 -0.21
CA VAL A 341 12.90 -22.13 -1.19
C VAL A 341 12.12 -21.40 -2.28
N ASN A 342 11.29 -20.41 -1.91
CA ASN A 342 10.26 -19.88 -2.79
C ASN A 342 10.54 -18.48 -3.35
N SER A 343 11.70 -17.88 -3.07
CA SER A 343 11.98 -16.47 -3.41
C SER A 343 11.84 -16.09 -4.89
N GLU A 344 12.06 -17.02 -5.82
CA GLU A 344 11.86 -16.78 -7.25
C GLU A 344 10.40 -16.43 -7.59
N SER A 345 9.45 -16.95 -6.81
CA SER A 345 8.03 -16.62 -6.93
C SER A 345 7.64 -15.27 -6.34
N ILE A 346 8.60 -14.50 -5.84
CA ILE A 346 8.40 -13.17 -5.28
C ILE A 346 9.25 -12.15 -6.04
N TYR A 347 10.57 -12.30 -6.04
CA TYR A 347 11.46 -11.29 -6.60
C TYR A 347 11.31 -11.15 -8.11
N GLY A 348 11.25 -9.89 -8.58
CA GLY A 348 11.13 -9.59 -10.00
C GLY A 348 9.81 -10.03 -10.64
N THR A 349 8.82 -10.42 -9.85
CA THR A 349 7.48 -10.79 -10.37
C THR A 349 6.61 -9.57 -10.68
N GLN A 350 5.66 -9.79 -11.57
CA GLN A 350 4.54 -8.91 -11.90
C GLN A 350 3.27 -9.42 -11.24
N ALA A 351 2.25 -8.55 -11.24
CA ALA A 351 0.93 -8.87 -10.72
C ALA A 351 0.33 -10.12 -11.39
N SER A 352 -0.59 -10.75 -10.67
CA SER A 352 -1.44 -11.84 -11.12
C SER A 352 -2.15 -11.45 -12.42
N PRO A 353 -2.14 -12.32 -13.43
CA PRO A 353 -3.00 -12.13 -14.58
C PRO A 353 -4.42 -12.67 -14.33
N PHE A 354 -4.66 -13.31 -13.19
CA PHE A 354 -5.97 -13.81 -12.75
C PHE A 354 -6.66 -12.80 -11.83
N ILE A 355 -7.98 -12.67 -12.00
CA ILE A 355 -8.82 -11.80 -11.17
C ILE A 355 -9.01 -12.39 -9.77
N ASP A 356 -9.29 -13.69 -9.69
CA ASP A 356 -9.58 -14.38 -8.43
C ASP A 356 -9.16 -15.86 -8.51
N LEU A 357 -8.64 -16.38 -7.40
CA LEU A 357 -8.19 -17.76 -7.23
C LEU A 357 -8.58 -18.21 -5.82
N GLU A 358 -9.53 -19.13 -5.72
CA GLU A 358 -10.13 -19.52 -4.43
C GLU A 358 -9.11 -20.15 -3.48
N TRP A 359 -8.14 -20.89 -4.02
CA TRP A 359 -7.13 -21.62 -3.26
C TRP A 359 -5.90 -20.79 -2.88
N GLY A 360 -5.77 -19.54 -3.35
CA GLY A 360 -4.56 -18.76 -3.08
C GLY A 360 -4.33 -17.57 -4.01
N ARG A 361 -3.09 -17.42 -4.51
CA ARG A 361 -2.65 -16.27 -5.30
C ARG A 361 -1.75 -16.67 -6.46
N CYS A 362 -1.57 -15.77 -7.41
CA CYS A 362 -0.62 -15.95 -8.51
C CYS A 362 0.29 -14.72 -8.65
N THR A 363 1.55 -14.98 -8.93
CA THR A 363 2.50 -13.96 -9.41
C THR A 363 3.02 -14.41 -10.78
N SER A 364 3.39 -13.47 -11.64
CA SER A 364 3.84 -13.82 -12.99
C SER A 364 5.23 -13.27 -13.30
N LYS A 365 5.96 -13.91 -14.20
CA LYS A 365 7.22 -13.42 -14.71
C LYS A 365 7.30 -13.67 -16.22
N ARG A 366 7.40 -12.60 -17.00
CA ARG A 366 7.60 -12.72 -18.45
C ARG A 366 8.97 -13.28 -18.77
N THR A 367 9.04 -14.13 -19.78
CA THR A 367 10.28 -14.66 -20.35
C THR A 367 10.31 -14.34 -21.84
N ASP A 368 11.45 -14.57 -22.50
CA ASP A 368 11.59 -14.31 -23.94
C ASP A 368 10.60 -15.13 -24.79
N ASN A 369 10.23 -16.31 -24.31
CA ASN A 369 9.43 -17.29 -25.04
C ASN A 369 8.03 -17.55 -24.45
N GLY A 370 7.65 -16.85 -23.36
CA GLY A 370 6.38 -17.12 -22.69
C GLY A 370 6.21 -16.38 -21.36
N THR A 371 5.51 -17.01 -20.44
CA THR A 371 5.33 -16.51 -19.08
C THR A 371 5.43 -17.65 -18.07
N VAL A 372 6.13 -17.41 -16.98
CA VAL A 372 6.11 -18.28 -15.80
C VAL A 372 5.04 -17.75 -14.85
N LEU A 373 4.12 -18.62 -14.45
CA LEU A 373 3.12 -18.38 -13.42
C LEU A 373 3.54 -19.13 -12.16
N TYR A 374 3.64 -18.41 -11.05
CA TYR A 374 3.83 -19.01 -9.74
C TYR A 374 2.52 -18.99 -8.98
N LEU A 375 1.94 -20.17 -8.81
CA LEU A 375 0.69 -20.42 -8.12
C LEU A 375 1.00 -20.67 -6.64
N HIS A 376 0.71 -19.68 -5.81
CA HIS A 376 0.89 -19.72 -4.36
C HIS A 376 -0.37 -20.31 -3.72
N VAL A 377 -0.32 -21.61 -3.42
CA VAL A 377 -1.46 -22.38 -2.93
C VAL A 377 -1.52 -22.33 -1.40
N PHE A 378 -2.54 -21.63 -0.89
CA PHE A 378 -2.83 -21.49 0.54
C PHE A 378 -3.68 -22.62 1.05
N ASP A 379 -4.67 -23.03 0.25
CA ASP A 379 -5.62 -24.08 0.57
C ASP A 379 -5.37 -25.24 -0.41
N TRP A 380 -4.50 -26.15 0.03
CA TRP A 380 -4.03 -27.25 -0.82
C TRP A 380 -5.14 -28.27 -1.10
N PRO A 381 -5.40 -28.64 -2.37
CA PRO A 381 -6.50 -29.53 -2.71
C PRO A 381 -6.17 -30.98 -2.31
N THR A 382 -6.97 -31.53 -1.40
CA THR A 382 -6.78 -32.89 -0.87
C THR A 382 -7.17 -34.00 -1.84
N ASP A 383 -7.97 -33.68 -2.86
CA ASP A 383 -8.31 -34.57 -3.97
C ASP A 383 -7.22 -34.63 -5.05
N GLY A 384 -6.11 -33.90 -4.85
CA GLY A 384 -4.96 -33.86 -5.74
C GLY A 384 -5.18 -33.04 -7.02
N LYS A 385 -6.22 -32.20 -7.08
CA LYS A 385 -6.56 -31.42 -8.28
C LYS A 385 -6.53 -29.92 -8.01
N LEU A 386 -5.48 -29.27 -8.49
CA LEU A 386 -5.38 -27.81 -8.47
C LEU A 386 -5.98 -27.24 -9.76
N VAL A 387 -7.12 -26.57 -9.66
CA VAL A 387 -7.79 -25.94 -10.79
C VAL A 387 -7.24 -24.53 -11.00
N VAL A 388 -6.71 -24.25 -12.19
CA VAL A 388 -6.27 -22.93 -12.64
C VAL A 388 -7.27 -22.43 -13.68
N PRO A 389 -8.32 -21.73 -13.23
CA PRO A 389 -9.44 -21.44 -14.11
C PRO A 389 -9.08 -20.40 -15.16
N GLY A 390 -9.70 -20.52 -16.33
CA GLY A 390 -9.59 -19.55 -17.42
C GLY A 390 -8.27 -19.60 -18.20
N LEU A 391 -7.24 -20.29 -17.72
CA LEU A 391 -5.96 -20.40 -18.44
C LEU A 391 -6.15 -21.22 -19.74
N LYS A 392 -6.01 -20.57 -20.90
CA LYS A 392 -6.16 -21.19 -22.22
C LYS A 392 -4.84 -21.55 -22.90
N ASN A 393 -3.72 -20.99 -22.41
CA ASN A 393 -2.41 -21.34 -22.94
C ASN A 393 -2.14 -22.84 -22.79
N GLU A 394 -1.40 -23.38 -23.76
CA GLU A 394 -0.74 -24.67 -23.62
C GLU A 394 0.30 -24.58 -22.49
N VAL A 395 0.17 -25.48 -21.51
CA VAL A 395 1.15 -25.64 -20.43
C VAL A 395 2.33 -26.45 -20.96
N GLN A 396 3.50 -25.82 -21.01
CA GLN A 396 4.74 -26.48 -21.41
C GLN A 396 5.30 -27.34 -20.28
N GLN A 397 5.23 -26.82 -19.05
CA GLN A 397 5.71 -27.49 -17.86
C GLN A 397 4.93 -27.05 -16.64
N ALA A 398 4.63 -28.00 -15.75
CA ALA A 398 4.19 -27.73 -14.39
C ALA A 398 5.10 -28.47 -13.41
N SER A 399 5.46 -27.82 -12.30
CA SER A 399 6.28 -28.45 -11.25
C SER A 399 6.06 -27.81 -9.88
N LEU A 400 6.44 -28.52 -8.83
CA LEU A 400 6.61 -27.89 -7.51
C LEU A 400 7.89 -27.07 -7.51
N LEU A 401 7.82 -25.81 -7.06
CA LEU A 401 9.02 -24.99 -6.88
C LEU A 401 9.94 -25.63 -5.85
N ALA A 402 9.36 -26.12 -4.75
CA ALA A 402 10.07 -26.94 -3.78
C ALA A 402 10.40 -28.32 -4.38
N GLY A 403 11.69 -28.61 -4.54
CA GLY A 403 12.18 -29.92 -4.97
C GLY A 403 12.03 -30.24 -6.46
N GLY A 404 11.36 -29.39 -7.26
CA GLY A 404 11.32 -29.52 -8.71
C GLY A 404 10.50 -30.69 -9.24
N GLN A 405 9.65 -31.30 -8.42
CA GLN A 405 8.82 -32.43 -8.85
C GLN A 405 7.92 -32.02 -10.01
N SER A 406 8.05 -32.68 -11.16
CA SER A 406 7.17 -32.46 -12.31
C SER A 406 5.73 -32.88 -11.99
N LEU A 407 4.78 -32.08 -12.46
CA LEU A 407 3.34 -32.27 -12.28
C LEU A 407 2.68 -32.42 -13.64
N GLN A 408 1.61 -33.23 -13.69
CA GLN A 408 0.81 -33.37 -14.90
C GLN A 408 -0.20 -32.23 -14.96
N ALA A 409 -0.33 -31.60 -16.13
CA ALA A 409 -1.31 -30.56 -16.39
C ALA A 409 -2.23 -31.00 -17.54
N GLU A 410 -3.53 -30.86 -17.35
CA GLU A 410 -4.56 -31.19 -18.32
C GLU A 410 -5.38 -29.92 -18.64
N SER A 411 -5.44 -29.55 -19.91
CA SER A 411 -6.32 -28.47 -20.37
C SER A 411 -7.77 -28.96 -20.43
N THR A 412 -8.68 -28.22 -19.81
CA THR A 412 -10.13 -28.46 -19.83
C THR A 412 -10.87 -27.26 -20.44
N ALA A 413 -12.19 -27.37 -20.57
CA ALA A 413 -12.99 -26.23 -21.04
C ALA A 413 -12.93 -25.04 -20.06
N GLU A 414 -12.82 -25.32 -18.76
CA GLU A 414 -12.84 -24.36 -17.66
C GLU A 414 -11.47 -23.77 -17.32
N GLY A 415 -10.37 -24.31 -17.88
CA GLY A 415 -9.00 -23.84 -17.61
C GLY A 415 -8.00 -24.98 -17.66
N VAL A 416 -7.08 -25.04 -16.70
CA VAL A 416 -6.11 -26.12 -16.55
C VAL A 416 -6.29 -26.81 -15.19
N ILE A 417 -6.25 -28.14 -15.17
CA ILE A 417 -6.17 -28.92 -13.94
C ILE A 417 -4.75 -29.45 -13.79
N ILE A 418 -4.10 -29.14 -12.66
CA ILE A 418 -2.78 -29.64 -12.32
C ILE A 418 -2.94 -30.74 -11.27
N SER A 419 -2.40 -31.92 -11.57
CA SER A 419 -2.34 -33.02 -10.62
C SER A 419 -1.24 -32.77 -9.60
N VAL A 420 -1.64 -32.54 -8.35
CA VAL A 420 -0.73 -32.24 -7.24
C VAL A 420 -0.70 -33.39 -6.21
N PRO A 421 0.38 -33.56 -5.43
CA PRO A 421 0.40 -34.51 -4.31
C PRO A 421 -0.75 -34.28 -3.33
N SER A 422 -1.18 -35.33 -2.61
CA SER A 422 -2.24 -35.22 -1.60
C SER A 422 -1.84 -34.43 -0.35
N VAL A 423 -0.53 -34.22 -0.14
CA VAL A 423 0.04 -33.47 0.98
C VAL A 423 0.77 -32.25 0.44
N ALA A 424 0.49 -31.09 1.03
CA ALA A 424 1.15 -29.84 0.69
C ALA A 424 2.65 -29.91 1.02
N PRO A 425 3.55 -29.51 0.11
CA PRO A 425 4.98 -29.37 0.42
C PRO A 425 5.28 -28.39 1.56
N ASP A 426 4.46 -27.35 1.71
CA ASP A 426 4.55 -26.33 2.75
C ASP A 426 3.14 -25.96 3.22
N GLU A 427 2.94 -25.96 4.55
CA GLU A 427 1.64 -25.72 5.19
C GLU A 427 1.19 -24.25 5.15
N VAL A 428 2.12 -23.31 4.97
CA VAL A 428 1.80 -21.88 4.90
C VAL A 428 1.38 -21.50 3.50
N ALA A 429 2.21 -21.82 2.50
CA ALA A 429 1.95 -21.59 1.09
C ALA A 429 2.89 -22.45 0.23
N SER A 430 2.32 -23.41 -0.48
CA SER A 430 3.07 -24.24 -1.44
C SER A 430 3.06 -23.59 -2.82
N VAL A 431 4.19 -23.58 -3.52
CA VAL A 431 4.29 -22.94 -4.84
C VAL A 431 4.36 -23.96 -5.96
N VAL A 432 3.39 -23.90 -6.87
CA VAL A 432 3.40 -24.61 -8.16
C VAL A 432 3.84 -23.64 -9.25
N VAL A 433 4.87 -24.03 -10.00
CA VAL A 433 5.38 -23.29 -11.16
C VAL A 433 4.70 -23.82 -12.41
N VAL A 434 4.18 -22.93 -13.25
CA VAL A 434 3.58 -23.26 -14.55
C VAL A 434 4.21 -22.40 -15.62
N GLU A 435 4.88 -23.05 -16.57
CA GLU A 435 5.43 -22.38 -17.75
C GLU A 435 4.44 -22.51 -18.91
N VAL A 436 4.07 -21.37 -19.48
CA VAL A 436 3.13 -21.31 -20.60
C VAL A 436 3.77 -20.65 -21.81
N ALA A 437 3.45 -21.18 -22.99
CA ALA A 437 3.95 -20.68 -24.25
C ALA A 437 3.25 -19.39 -24.69
N GLY A 438 4.01 -18.47 -25.27
CA GLY A 438 3.48 -17.31 -25.97
C GLY A 438 2.83 -16.25 -25.07
N LYS A 439 1.92 -15.47 -25.65
CA LYS A 439 1.20 -14.42 -24.94
C LYS A 439 0.15 -15.06 -24.03
N LEU A 440 0.05 -14.62 -22.78
CA LEU A 440 -0.99 -15.08 -21.86
C LEU A 440 -2.40 -14.86 -22.44
N GLU A 441 -3.17 -15.94 -22.45
CA GLU A 441 -4.57 -16.05 -22.83
C GLU A 441 -5.33 -16.60 -21.63
N ILE A 442 -5.94 -15.69 -20.88
CA ILE A 442 -6.78 -16.03 -19.73
C ILE A 442 -8.18 -15.57 -20.06
N GLU A 443 -9.08 -16.54 -20.20
CA GLU A 443 -10.51 -16.27 -20.18
C GLU A 443 -10.85 -15.80 -18.78
N ALA A 444 -11.29 -14.55 -18.68
CA ALA A 444 -11.71 -14.02 -17.41
C ALA A 444 -12.84 -14.91 -16.88
N ASN A 445 -12.67 -15.42 -15.66
CA ASN A 445 -13.68 -16.18 -14.92
C ASN A 445 -14.79 -15.23 -14.44
N LEU A 446 -15.38 -14.53 -15.41
CA LEU A 446 -16.50 -13.63 -15.23
C LEU A 446 -17.72 -14.48 -14.90
N PRO A 447 -18.71 -13.93 -14.18
CA PRO A 447 -19.99 -14.59 -14.08
C PRO A 447 -20.54 -14.92 -15.46
N THR A 448 -20.60 -16.22 -15.78
CA THR A 448 -21.16 -16.73 -17.03
C THR A 448 -22.65 -16.99 -16.88
N VAL A 449 -23.37 -16.93 -18.00
CA VAL A 449 -24.79 -17.28 -18.08
C VAL A 449 -25.02 -18.71 -17.57
N ASN A 450 -25.84 -18.87 -16.54
CA ASN A 450 -26.33 -20.16 -16.05
C ASN A 450 -27.12 -20.88 -17.15
N ARG A 451 -27.32 -22.20 -17.01
CA ARG A 451 -28.07 -23.01 -17.98
C ARG A 451 -29.50 -22.52 -18.25
N ASP A 452 -30.08 -21.78 -17.30
CA ASP A 452 -31.42 -21.18 -17.41
C ASP A 452 -31.42 -19.77 -18.04
N GLY A 453 -30.28 -19.30 -18.55
CA GLY A 453 -30.15 -17.98 -19.16
C GLY A 453 -29.90 -16.84 -18.16
N SER A 454 -29.79 -17.12 -16.86
CA SER A 454 -29.54 -16.11 -15.84
C SER A 454 -28.05 -15.77 -15.67
N VAL A 455 -27.70 -14.52 -15.41
CA VAL A 455 -26.35 -14.10 -15.01
C VAL A 455 -26.38 -13.67 -13.56
N VAL A 456 -25.58 -14.30 -12.69
CA VAL A 456 -25.49 -13.95 -11.27
C VAL A 456 -24.28 -13.07 -11.01
N LEU A 457 -24.51 -11.83 -10.64
CA LEU A 457 -23.49 -10.86 -10.26
C LEU A 457 -23.40 -10.82 -8.73
N SER A 458 -22.60 -11.72 -8.15
CA SER A 458 -22.46 -11.84 -6.70
C SER A 458 -21.54 -10.77 -6.12
N ALA A 459 -21.78 -10.36 -4.86
CA ALA A 459 -21.01 -9.32 -4.19
C ALA A 459 -19.50 -9.58 -4.23
N ASN A 460 -19.04 -10.80 -3.99
CA ASN A 460 -17.63 -11.17 -3.99
C ASN A 460 -16.95 -11.06 -5.37
N LYS A 461 -17.72 -10.94 -6.47
CA LYS A 461 -17.20 -10.72 -7.83
C LYS A 461 -17.32 -9.26 -8.27
N ALA A 462 -17.78 -8.37 -7.38
CA ALA A 462 -17.92 -6.95 -7.68
C ALA A 462 -16.57 -6.24 -7.63
N TYR A 463 -16.31 -5.41 -8.63
CA TYR A 463 -15.30 -4.36 -8.55
C TYR A 463 -15.91 -3.15 -7.84
N ILE A 464 -15.35 -2.77 -6.68
CA ILE A 464 -15.86 -1.66 -5.86
C ILE A 464 -15.00 -0.42 -6.08
N HIS A 465 -15.59 0.62 -6.66
CA HIS A 465 -14.99 1.93 -6.80
C HIS A 465 -15.36 2.78 -5.58
N ASN A 466 -14.48 2.82 -4.58
CA ASN A 466 -14.56 3.82 -3.53
C ASN A 466 -13.87 5.12 -3.96
N ASN A 467 -14.28 6.25 -3.40
CA ASN A 467 -13.48 7.47 -3.47
C ASN A 467 -12.12 7.29 -2.78
N GLU A 468 -11.15 8.09 -3.20
CA GLU A 468 -9.80 8.10 -2.62
C GLU A 468 -9.86 8.25 -1.09
N GLY A 469 -9.24 7.32 -0.37
CA GLY A 469 -9.19 7.31 1.10
C GLY A 469 -10.44 6.72 1.80
N SER A 470 -11.49 6.36 1.08
CA SER A 470 -12.71 5.77 1.64
C SER A 470 -12.70 4.23 1.59
N ARG A 471 -13.12 3.57 2.67
CA ARG A 471 -13.40 2.12 2.73
C ARG A 471 -14.88 1.84 2.94
N GLN A 472 -15.74 2.77 2.53
CA GLN A 472 -17.14 2.76 2.90
C GLN A 472 -17.83 1.57 2.20
N ALA A 473 -17.82 1.45 0.87
CA ALA A 473 -18.28 0.20 0.24
C ALA A 473 -17.24 -0.91 0.38
N ARG A 474 -17.60 -2.06 0.95
CA ARG A 474 -16.69 -3.21 1.08
C ARG A 474 -17.42 -4.53 1.17
N ILE A 475 -16.74 -5.62 0.82
CA ILE A 475 -17.25 -6.97 1.02
C ILE A 475 -17.27 -7.30 2.51
N GLN A 476 -18.41 -7.79 2.97
CA GLN A 476 -18.66 -8.33 4.30
C GLN A 476 -19.30 -9.71 4.14
N VAL A 477 -19.29 -10.51 5.20
CA VAL A 477 -19.93 -11.84 5.22
C VAL A 477 -21.00 -11.84 6.31
N HIS A 478 -22.19 -12.30 5.96
CA HIS A 478 -23.30 -12.52 6.89
C HIS A 478 -24.02 -13.81 6.49
N ASP A 479 -24.19 -14.73 7.44
CA ASP A 479 -24.69 -16.10 7.22
C ASP A 479 -23.94 -16.82 6.08
N ASP A 480 -22.61 -16.84 6.16
CA ASP A 480 -21.71 -17.43 5.15
C ASP A 480 -21.89 -16.89 3.72
N THR A 481 -22.65 -15.80 3.57
CA THR A 481 -22.96 -15.20 2.27
C THR A 481 -22.29 -13.82 2.16
N PRO A 482 -21.41 -13.60 1.16
CA PRO A 482 -20.84 -12.30 0.89
C PRO A 482 -21.89 -11.25 0.51
N HIS A 483 -21.73 -10.03 1.00
CA HIS A 483 -22.49 -8.87 0.57
C HIS A 483 -21.59 -7.64 0.51
N ILE A 484 -21.96 -6.67 -0.33
CA ILE A 484 -21.40 -5.33 -0.30
C ILE A 484 -22.13 -4.59 0.81
N GLY A 485 -21.41 -4.24 1.87
CA GLY A 485 -21.94 -3.50 3.02
C GLY A 485 -21.11 -2.26 3.32
N TYR A 486 -21.47 -1.56 4.40
CA TYR A 486 -20.91 -0.27 4.80
C TYR A 486 -20.95 0.83 3.72
N TRP A 487 -21.70 0.62 2.65
CA TRP A 487 -21.75 1.49 1.47
C TRP A 487 -22.46 2.81 1.81
N THR A 488 -21.75 3.69 2.51
CA THR A 488 -22.28 4.97 3.01
C THR A 488 -21.90 6.13 2.10
N ASP A 489 -20.87 5.98 1.26
CA ASP A 489 -20.41 7.00 0.33
C ASP A 489 -21.32 7.04 -0.92
N PRO A 490 -22.07 8.12 -1.17
CA PRO A 490 -22.94 8.23 -2.33
C PRO A 490 -22.17 8.37 -3.67
N GLU A 491 -20.87 8.61 -3.64
CA GLU A 491 -20.05 8.64 -4.86
C GLU A 491 -19.40 7.28 -5.16
N ALA A 492 -19.34 6.38 -4.17
CA ALA A 492 -18.83 5.03 -4.38
C ALA A 492 -19.81 4.23 -5.26
N PHE A 493 -19.29 3.50 -6.23
CA PHE A 493 -20.11 2.65 -7.11
C PHE A 493 -19.49 1.27 -7.27
N VAL A 494 -20.29 0.32 -7.73
CA VAL A 494 -19.87 -1.08 -7.87
C VAL A 494 -20.17 -1.55 -9.28
N GLU A 495 -19.25 -2.33 -9.83
CA GLU A 495 -19.33 -2.87 -11.17
C GLU A 495 -19.09 -4.36 -11.20
N TRP A 496 -19.72 -5.02 -12.15
CA TRP A 496 -19.40 -6.38 -12.53
C TRP A 496 -19.19 -6.42 -14.03
N THR A 497 -18.10 -7.05 -14.46
CA THR A 497 -17.97 -7.47 -15.84
C THR A 497 -18.59 -8.86 -15.98
N PHE A 498 -19.41 -9.06 -17.00
CA PHE A 498 -20.05 -10.34 -17.29
C PHE A 498 -20.12 -10.55 -18.80
N GLN A 499 -20.29 -11.81 -19.22
CA GLN A 499 -20.47 -12.14 -20.63
C GLN A 499 -21.85 -12.77 -20.85
N THR A 500 -22.49 -12.40 -21.96
CA THR A 500 -23.71 -13.07 -22.43
C THR A 500 -23.64 -13.37 -23.92
N THR A 501 -24.15 -14.54 -24.30
CA THR A 501 -24.31 -14.96 -25.69
C THR A 501 -25.72 -14.71 -26.22
N GLN A 502 -26.66 -14.29 -25.37
CA GLN A 502 -28.07 -14.13 -25.71
C GLN A 502 -28.46 -12.64 -25.69
N PRO A 503 -28.65 -12.01 -26.86
CA PRO A 503 -29.26 -10.69 -26.91
C PRO A 503 -30.72 -10.76 -26.44
N GLY A 504 -31.21 -9.70 -25.80
CA GLY A 504 -32.60 -9.61 -25.39
C GLY A 504 -32.84 -8.64 -24.23
N GLU A 505 -34.05 -8.70 -23.69
CA GLU A 505 -34.43 -7.94 -22.51
C GLU A 505 -34.19 -8.80 -21.26
N TYR A 506 -33.39 -8.28 -20.33
CA TYR A 506 -33.07 -8.94 -19.07
C TYR A 506 -33.78 -8.26 -17.93
N GLU A 507 -34.57 -9.01 -17.17
CA GLU A 507 -35.07 -8.55 -15.89
C GLU A 507 -33.95 -8.60 -14.85
N VAL A 508 -33.74 -7.47 -14.17
CA VAL A 508 -32.75 -7.32 -13.12
C VAL A 508 -33.42 -7.53 -11.77
N GLN A 509 -32.93 -8.50 -11.01
CA GLN A 509 -33.36 -8.75 -9.64
C GLN A 509 -32.16 -8.58 -8.69
N ALA A 510 -32.39 -8.03 -7.51
CA ALA A 510 -31.37 -7.89 -6.47
C ALA A 510 -31.76 -8.70 -5.23
N ILE A 511 -30.78 -9.28 -4.55
CA ILE A 511 -30.92 -9.70 -3.15
C ILE A 511 -30.21 -8.65 -2.31
N LEU A 512 -30.99 -7.88 -1.57
CA LEU A 512 -30.49 -6.73 -0.82
C LEU A 512 -31.23 -6.55 0.51
N SER A 513 -30.68 -5.73 1.41
CA SER A 513 -31.36 -5.27 2.62
C SER A 513 -31.18 -3.76 2.79
N VAL A 514 -32.23 -3.10 3.31
CA VAL A 514 -32.29 -1.65 3.50
C VAL A 514 -32.88 -1.39 4.87
N GLU A 515 -32.13 -0.71 5.74
CA GLU A 515 -32.61 -0.34 7.07
C GLU A 515 -33.44 0.95 7.01
N SER A 516 -32.90 1.99 6.37
CA SER A 516 -33.59 3.27 6.19
C SER A 516 -34.95 3.10 5.48
N PRO A 517 -35.91 4.03 5.67
CA PRO A 517 -37.26 3.93 5.09
C PRO A 517 -37.27 3.67 3.58
N ARG A 518 -36.27 4.21 2.87
CA ARG A 518 -36.04 4.01 1.43
C ARG A 518 -34.60 4.32 1.06
N THR A 519 -34.14 3.77 -0.07
CA THR A 519 -32.88 4.13 -0.73
C THR A 519 -33.09 4.26 -2.23
N ARG A 520 -32.39 5.18 -2.88
CA ARG A 520 -32.42 5.38 -4.33
C ARG A 520 -31.04 5.20 -4.95
N PHE A 521 -30.98 4.49 -6.06
CA PHE A 521 -29.74 4.27 -6.81
C PHE A 521 -30.01 4.02 -8.29
N ALA A 522 -28.99 4.26 -9.11
CA ALA A 522 -28.95 3.92 -10.52
C ALA A 522 -28.34 2.53 -10.73
N PHE A 523 -28.87 1.77 -11.68
CA PHE A 523 -28.34 0.47 -12.09
C PHE A 523 -28.43 0.28 -13.61
N GLY A 524 -27.59 -0.59 -14.18
CA GLY A 524 -27.66 -0.98 -15.58
C GLY A 524 -26.31 -0.94 -16.29
N LEU A 525 -26.34 -0.96 -17.62
CA LEU A 525 -25.14 -0.89 -18.45
C LEU A 525 -24.64 0.57 -18.57
N PRO A 526 -23.31 0.81 -18.69
CA PRO A 526 -22.79 2.13 -19.05
C PRO A 526 -23.50 2.71 -20.28
N GLY A 527 -23.99 3.93 -20.16
CA GLY A 527 -24.77 4.61 -21.21
C GLY A 527 -26.28 4.30 -21.21
N GLN A 528 -26.75 3.34 -20.40
CA GLN A 528 -28.17 3.03 -20.22
C GLN A 528 -28.54 2.87 -18.72
N PRO A 529 -28.22 3.84 -17.84
CA PRO A 529 -28.58 3.73 -16.43
C PRO A 529 -30.08 3.92 -16.22
N MET A 530 -30.66 3.14 -15.31
CA MET A 530 -32.03 3.30 -14.81
C MET A 530 -32.00 3.56 -13.31
N SER A 531 -32.90 4.40 -12.82
CA SER A 531 -33.02 4.67 -11.38
C SER A 531 -34.11 3.79 -10.76
N VAL A 532 -33.87 3.34 -9.53
CA VAL A 532 -34.85 2.62 -8.70
C VAL A 532 -34.84 3.17 -7.29
N GLU A 533 -36.02 3.22 -6.66
CA GLU A 533 -36.18 3.47 -5.23
C GLU A 533 -36.68 2.17 -4.56
N ILE A 534 -36.01 1.76 -3.50
CA ILE A 534 -36.34 0.55 -2.73
C ILE A 534 -36.71 0.94 -1.30
N GLU A 535 -37.89 0.51 -0.86
CA GLU A 535 -38.35 0.67 0.52
C GLU A 535 -37.56 -0.21 1.49
N SER A 536 -37.59 0.17 2.78
CA SER A 536 -37.00 -0.59 3.88
C SER A 536 -37.38 -2.07 3.82
N THR A 537 -36.41 -2.93 4.13
CA THR A 537 -36.60 -4.37 4.26
C THR A 537 -36.78 -4.79 5.73
N GLY A 538 -36.91 -3.81 6.63
CA GLY A 538 -37.13 -4.00 8.06
C GLY A 538 -35.85 -4.23 8.87
N GLY A 539 -34.66 -4.03 8.29
CA GLY A 539 -33.39 -4.06 9.02
C GLY A 539 -32.18 -4.45 8.16
N TYR A 540 -30.99 -4.15 8.67
CA TYR A 540 -29.71 -4.36 7.96
C TYR A 540 -29.43 -5.84 7.61
N GLY A 541 -29.92 -6.80 8.39
CA GLY A 541 -29.77 -8.24 8.12
C GLY A 541 -30.92 -8.88 7.32
N ASN A 542 -31.98 -8.13 7.03
CA ASN A 542 -33.20 -8.68 6.42
C ASN A 542 -33.11 -8.65 4.90
N TYR A 543 -32.42 -9.63 4.33
CA TYR A 543 -32.24 -9.76 2.88
C TYR A 543 -33.52 -10.22 2.20
N VAL A 544 -33.96 -9.45 1.21
CA VAL A 544 -35.13 -9.77 0.38
C VAL A 544 -34.77 -9.68 -1.09
N LYS A 545 -35.48 -10.44 -1.91
CA LYS A 545 -35.36 -10.38 -3.37
C LYS A 545 -36.29 -9.29 -3.92
N LYS A 546 -35.76 -8.36 -4.70
CA LYS A 546 -36.51 -7.25 -5.32
C LYS A 546 -36.21 -7.17 -6.81
N THR A 547 -37.25 -6.98 -7.62
CA THR A 547 -37.08 -6.66 -9.04
C THR A 547 -36.76 -5.17 -9.17
N LEU A 548 -35.64 -4.85 -9.81
CA LEU A 548 -35.19 -3.47 -9.99
C LEU A 548 -35.75 -2.85 -11.27
N GLY A 549 -35.82 -3.64 -12.35
CA GLY A 549 -36.28 -3.19 -13.66
C GLY A 549 -35.75 -4.09 -14.77
N LYS A 550 -35.63 -3.57 -15.99
CA LYS A 550 -35.22 -4.35 -17.15
C LYS A 550 -34.18 -3.62 -18.00
N ILE A 551 -33.09 -4.30 -18.35
CA ILE A 551 -32.07 -3.79 -19.27
C ILE A 551 -32.18 -4.47 -20.62
N ARG A 552 -31.68 -3.83 -21.67
CA ARG A 552 -31.61 -4.43 -23.00
C ARG A 552 -30.16 -4.69 -23.38
N ILE A 553 -29.90 -5.87 -23.92
CA ILE A 553 -28.60 -6.28 -24.46
C ILE A 553 -28.79 -6.60 -25.93
N ASP A 554 -28.21 -5.77 -26.81
CA ASP A 554 -28.50 -5.86 -28.25
C ASP A 554 -27.62 -6.86 -29.01
N ARG A 555 -26.50 -7.29 -28.45
CA ARG A 555 -25.58 -8.25 -29.07
C ARG A 555 -24.94 -9.17 -28.04
N SER A 556 -24.40 -10.29 -28.49
CA SER A 556 -23.53 -11.09 -27.64
C SER A 556 -22.22 -10.35 -27.38
N GLY A 557 -21.62 -10.59 -26.22
CA GLY A 557 -20.34 -9.99 -25.86
C GLY A 557 -20.16 -9.80 -24.37
N GLU A 558 -19.09 -9.10 -24.04
CA GLU A 558 -18.77 -8.65 -22.70
C GLU A 558 -19.48 -7.32 -22.39
N TYR A 559 -20.01 -7.25 -21.17
CA TYR A 559 -20.75 -6.10 -20.67
C TYR A 559 -20.31 -5.79 -19.25
N THR A 560 -20.37 -4.51 -18.90
CA THR A 560 -20.23 -4.05 -17.52
C THR A 560 -21.61 -3.69 -17.00
N PHE A 561 -21.97 -4.23 -15.83
CA PHE A 561 -23.16 -3.82 -15.10
C PHE A 561 -22.73 -2.97 -13.91
N ARG A 562 -23.33 -1.80 -13.75
CA ARG A 562 -23.02 -0.86 -12.68
C ARG A 562 -24.21 -0.71 -11.73
N VAL A 563 -23.92 -0.54 -10.44
CA VAL A 563 -24.83 0.07 -9.47
C VAL A 563 -24.14 1.29 -8.86
N LYS A 564 -24.77 2.45 -8.96
CA LYS A 564 -24.27 3.73 -8.43
C LYS A 564 -25.34 4.37 -7.54
N PRO A 565 -25.02 4.81 -6.31
CA PRO A 565 -25.95 5.56 -5.47
C PRO A 565 -26.48 6.80 -6.18
N ASP A 566 -27.70 7.19 -5.85
CA ASP A 566 -28.25 8.47 -6.27
C ASP A 566 -27.95 9.50 -5.17
N PRO A 567 -27.14 10.55 -5.44
CA PRO A 567 -26.72 11.50 -4.40
C PRO A 567 -27.88 12.16 -3.63
N ASP A 568 -29.04 12.33 -4.26
CA ASP A 568 -30.18 13.03 -3.66
C ASP A 568 -31.13 12.08 -2.88
N GLY A 569 -30.93 10.76 -3.00
CA GLY A 569 -31.84 9.76 -2.42
C GLY A 569 -31.16 8.51 -1.84
N TRP A 570 -29.83 8.48 -1.81
CA TRP A 570 -29.08 7.34 -1.30
C TRP A 570 -29.26 7.18 0.20
N GLN A 571 -29.52 5.94 0.59
CA GLN A 571 -29.33 5.47 1.95
C GLN A 571 -28.55 4.15 1.89
N PRO A 572 -27.67 3.87 2.87
CA PRO A 572 -26.87 2.65 2.85
C PRO A 572 -27.73 1.38 2.74
N MET A 573 -27.34 0.49 1.84
CA MET A 573 -27.93 -0.85 1.69
C MET A 573 -26.84 -1.92 1.75
N ASN A 574 -27.24 -3.16 2.05
CA ASN A 574 -26.42 -4.32 1.76
C ASN A 574 -26.88 -4.98 0.46
N LEU A 575 -25.93 -5.33 -0.40
CA LEU A 575 -26.22 -6.01 -1.67
C LEU A 575 -25.48 -7.34 -1.71
N ARG A 576 -26.21 -8.47 -1.68
CA ARG A 576 -25.64 -9.82 -1.80
C ARG A 576 -25.35 -10.19 -3.25
N GLN A 577 -26.31 -9.92 -4.14
CA GLN A 577 -26.16 -10.25 -5.55
C GLN A 577 -27.17 -9.49 -6.41
N LEU A 578 -26.88 -9.41 -7.70
CA LEU A 578 -27.84 -9.15 -8.76
C LEU A 578 -28.00 -10.40 -9.62
N GLU A 579 -29.16 -10.56 -10.21
CA GLU A 579 -29.49 -11.64 -11.13
C GLU A 579 -30.14 -11.03 -12.36
N LEU A 580 -29.53 -11.22 -13.53
CA LEU A 580 -30.06 -10.80 -14.82
C LEU A 580 -30.73 -12.01 -15.46
N ARG A 581 -32.06 -11.99 -15.62
CA ARG A 581 -32.81 -13.10 -16.23
C ARG A 581 -33.36 -12.69 -17.58
N LEU A 582 -33.01 -13.44 -18.63
CA LEU A 582 -33.58 -13.22 -19.96
C LEU A 582 -35.12 -13.42 -19.91
N ARG A 583 -35.86 -12.51 -20.52
CA ARG A 583 -37.33 -12.52 -20.59
C ARG A 583 -37.87 -12.90 -21.97
#